data_AF-A0AB74ECM1-F1
#
_entry.id   AF-A0AB74ECM1-F1
#
_cell.length_a   1.000
_cell.length_b   1.000
_cell.length_c   1.000
_cell.angle_alpha   90.00
_cell.angle_beta   90.00
_cell.angle_gamma   90.00
#
_symmetry.space_group_name_H-M   'P 1'
#
loop_
_entity.id
_entity.type
_entity.pdbx_description
1 polymer ?
#
loop_
_entity_poly.entity_id
_entity_poly.type
_entity_poly.pdbx_seq_one_letter_code
_entity_poly.pdbx_strand_id
1 'polypeptide(L)'
;MAEGQKSAVTEYYLNHGKWPANNGDAGVASPASNIKGKYVQSVTVTNGVVTAQMASTGVNKEIKGKKLSLWAKRQDGSVKWFCGQPVTRTDADTKDDTVTAANDAGNGGKIDTKHLPSTCRDKHSDT
;
A
#
# COMPACT_ATOMS: atom_id res chain seq x y z
N MET A 1 2.97 5.93 11.42
CA MET A 1 2.85 6.64 10.12
C MET A 1 2.03 5.85 9.08
N ALA A 2 2.15 4.51 9.01
CA ALA A 2 1.33 3.69 8.10
C ALA A 2 -0.11 3.43 8.60
N GLU A 3 -0.35 3.45 9.92
CA GLU A 3 -1.68 3.16 10.51
C GLU A 3 -2.73 4.23 10.18
N GLY A 4 -2.34 5.51 10.13
CA GLY A 4 -3.26 6.59 9.77
C GLY A 4 -3.81 6.46 8.34
N GLN A 5 -3.01 5.88 7.43
CA GLN A 5 -3.43 5.63 6.06
C GLN A 5 -4.42 4.45 6.00
N LYS A 6 -4.17 3.39 6.80
CA LYS A 6 -5.09 2.25 6.90
C LYS A 6 -6.47 2.69 7.39
N SER A 7 -6.51 3.48 8.46
CA SER A 7 -7.77 3.96 9.03
C SER A 7 -8.58 4.74 8.00
N ALA A 8 -7.95 5.71 7.32
CA ALA A 8 -8.62 6.57 6.35
C ALA A 8 -9.15 5.77 5.13
N VAL A 9 -8.35 4.83 4.61
CA VAL A 9 -8.76 3.95 3.50
C VAL A 9 -9.90 3.01 3.91
N THR A 10 -9.85 2.45 5.13
CA THR A 10 -10.92 1.60 5.66
C THR A 10 -12.20 2.39 5.88
N GLU A 11 -12.13 3.57 6.49
CA GLU A 11 -13.30 4.43 6.72
C GLU A 11 -13.96 4.85 5.40
N TYR A 12 -13.17 5.22 4.40
CA TYR A 12 -13.69 5.52 3.07
C TYR A 12 -14.44 4.31 2.49
N TYR A 13 -13.86 3.11 2.56
CA TYR A 13 -14.51 1.90 2.07
C TYR A 13 -15.83 1.61 2.80
N LEU A 14 -15.87 1.75 4.12
CA LEU A 14 -17.07 1.53 4.92
C LEU A 14 -18.19 2.55 4.61
N ASN A 15 -17.82 3.80 4.30
CA ASN A 15 -18.78 4.86 3.99
C ASN A 15 -19.28 4.84 2.54
N HIS A 16 -18.44 4.39 1.59
CA HIS A 16 -18.73 4.47 0.15
C HIS A 16 -18.95 3.12 -0.54
N GLY A 17 -18.67 2.01 0.14
CA GLY A 17 -18.77 0.66 -0.43
C GLY A 17 -17.71 0.32 -1.48
N LYS A 18 -16.77 1.23 -1.74
CA LYS A 18 -15.68 1.09 -2.71
C LYS A 18 -14.39 1.68 -2.17
N TRP A 19 -13.25 1.23 -2.67
CA TRP A 19 -11.95 1.75 -2.25
C TRP A 19 -11.72 3.18 -2.74
N PRO A 20 -10.91 4.00 -2.03
CA PRO A 20 -10.54 5.33 -2.53
C PRO A 20 -9.62 5.19 -3.75
N ALA A 21 -9.88 5.94 -4.82
CA ALA A 21 -9.09 5.82 -6.05
C ALA A 21 -7.70 6.44 -5.87
N ASN A 22 -7.56 7.43 -4.99
CA ASN A 22 -6.33 8.19 -4.76
C ASN A 22 -6.23 8.72 -3.31
N ASN A 23 -5.10 9.38 -2.98
CA ASN A 23 -4.88 9.99 -1.65
C ASN A 23 -5.96 11.01 -1.25
N GLY A 24 -6.43 11.83 -2.19
CA GLY A 24 -7.44 12.86 -1.94
C GLY A 24 -8.78 12.23 -1.56
N ASP A 25 -9.22 11.21 -2.31
CA ASP A 25 -10.44 10.46 -2.00
C ASP A 25 -10.33 9.81 -0.61
N ALA A 26 -9.17 9.23 -0.28
CA ALA A 26 -8.94 8.63 1.03
C ALA A 26 -8.88 9.66 2.18
N GLY A 27 -8.91 10.97 1.91
CA GLY A 27 -8.80 12.00 2.94
C GLY A 27 -7.40 12.10 3.56
N VAL A 28 -6.35 11.67 2.84
CA VAL A 28 -4.96 11.72 3.29
C VAL A 28 -4.15 12.76 2.52
N ALA A 29 -2.98 13.13 3.04
CA ALA A 29 -2.20 14.22 2.46
C ALA A 29 -1.86 13.97 0.97
N SER A 30 -2.07 15.01 0.18
CA SER A 30 -1.76 15.06 -1.25
C SER A 30 -0.95 16.34 -1.55
N PRO A 31 0.10 16.29 -2.39
CA PRO A 31 0.63 15.12 -3.10
C PRO A 31 1.24 14.05 -2.19
N ALA A 32 1.38 12.81 -2.69
CA ALA A 32 1.94 11.65 -1.97
C ALA A 32 3.32 11.90 -1.33
N SER A 33 4.11 12.85 -1.86
CA SER A 33 5.39 13.29 -1.31
C SER A 33 5.29 14.07 0.00
N ASN A 34 4.09 14.53 0.37
CA ASN A 34 3.83 15.14 1.67
C ASN A 34 3.76 14.08 2.78
N ILE A 35 3.51 12.80 2.44
CA ILE A 35 3.55 11.68 3.37
C ILE A 35 4.95 11.06 3.33
N LYS A 36 5.88 11.67 4.08
CA LYS A 36 7.29 11.26 4.16
C LYS A 36 7.74 11.14 5.60
N GLY A 37 8.81 10.38 5.82
CA GLY A 37 9.45 10.25 7.12
C GLY A 37 10.92 9.87 6.98
N LYS A 38 11.56 9.52 8.10
CA LYS A 38 13.00 9.22 8.15
C LYS A 38 13.46 8.20 7.09
N TYR A 39 12.64 7.20 6.81
CA TYR A 39 12.96 6.09 5.90
C TYR A 39 12.00 5.97 4.70
N VAL A 40 10.98 6.81 4.62
CA VAL A 40 9.91 6.75 3.62
C VAL A 40 9.91 8.05 2.83
N GLN A 41 10.03 7.94 1.51
CA GLN A 41 10.03 9.06 0.59
C GLN A 41 8.62 9.56 0.27
N SER A 42 7.68 8.63 0.08
CA SER A 42 6.30 8.94 -0.29
C SER A 42 5.38 7.78 0.07
N VAL A 43 4.10 8.10 0.25
CA VAL A 43 3.03 7.10 0.39
C VAL A 43 1.89 7.45 -0.56
N THR A 44 1.58 6.52 -1.46
CA THR A 44 0.54 6.68 -2.47
C THR A 44 -0.59 5.70 -2.20
N VAL A 45 -1.82 6.19 -2.27
CA VAL A 45 -3.03 5.38 -2.30
C VAL A 45 -3.47 5.27 -3.76
N THR A 46 -3.74 4.04 -4.21
CA THR A 46 -4.31 3.78 -5.54
C THR A 46 -5.30 2.65 -5.44
N ASN A 47 -6.58 2.94 -5.70
CA ASN A 47 -7.67 1.98 -5.57
C ASN A 47 -7.64 1.25 -4.21
N GLY A 48 -7.37 1.97 -3.11
CA GLY A 48 -7.25 1.42 -1.76
C GLY A 48 -5.97 0.63 -1.45
N VAL A 49 -5.06 0.44 -2.42
CA VAL A 49 -3.72 -0.08 -2.16
C VAL A 49 -2.82 1.07 -1.70
N VAL A 50 -2.21 0.93 -0.54
CA VAL A 50 -1.27 1.90 0.03
C VAL A 50 0.15 1.45 -0.28
N THR A 51 0.86 2.18 -1.13
CA THR A 51 2.23 1.85 -1.53
C THR A 51 3.20 2.86 -0.93
N ALA A 52 4.16 2.37 -0.15
CA ALA A 52 5.21 3.18 0.45
C ALA A 52 6.50 3.02 -0.36
N GLN A 53 7.12 4.14 -0.74
CA GLN A 53 8.45 4.16 -1.34
C GLN A 53 9.50 4.47 -0.30
N MET A 54 10.54 3.64 -0.21
CA MET A 54 11.67 3.85 0.69
C MET A 54 12.55 5.01 0.24
N ALA A 55 13.09 5.76 1.20
CA ALA A 55 14.00 6.87 0.93
C ALA A 55 15.26 6.43 0.15
N SER A 56 15.84 7.34 -0.61
CA SER A 56 17.12 7.12 -1.32
C SER A 56 18.35 7.29 -0.41
N THR A 57 18.17 7.93 0.74
CA THR A 57 19.21 8.18 1.75
C THR A 57 18.76 7.67 3.12
N GLY A 58 19.71 7.37 4.02
CA GLY A 58 19.39 6.91 5.37
C GLY A 58 18.78 5.51 5.48
N VAL A 59 18.70 4.74 4.39
CA VAL A 59 18.26 3.33 4.36
C VAL A 59 19.34 2.41 3.79
N ASN A 60 19.22 1.10 4.06
CA ASN A 60 20.11 0.08 3.50
C ASN A 60 20.10 0.14 1.96
N LYS A 61 21.27 0.03 1.34
CA LYS A 61 21.47 0.01 -0.12
C LYS A 61 20.52 -0.96 -0.84
N GLU A 62 20.24 -2.11 -0.24
CA GLU A 62 19.37 -3.13 -0.82
C GLU A 62 17.87 -2.76 -0.84
N ILE A 63 17.44 -1.71 -0.12
CA ILE A 63 16.05 -1.24 -0.05
C ILE A 63 15.85 0.20 -0.54
N LYS A 64 16.90 0.90 -0.96
CA LYS A 64 16.83 2.27 -1.46
C LYS A 64 15.87 2.39 -2.65
N GLY A 65 14.93 3.33 -2.56
CA GLY A 65 13.96 3.60 -3.63
C GLY A 65 12.97 2.48 -3.90
N LYS A 66 13.06 1.35 -3.17
CA LYS A 66 12.18 0.19 -3.31
C LYS A 66 10.83 0.44 -2.66
N LYS A 67 9.87 -0.43 -2.97
CA LYS A 67 8.49 -0.28 -2.49
C LYS A 67 8.00 -1.51 -1.72
N LEU A 68 7.02 -1.26 -0.87
CA LEU A 68 6.11 -2.24 -0.29
C LEU A 68 4.69 -1.73 -0.41
N SER A 69 3.72 -2.63 -0.39
CA SER A 69 2.30 -2.27 -0.40
C SER A 69 1.58 -2.86 0.81
N LEU A 70 0.55 -2.14 1.22
CA LEU A 70 -0.48 -2.61 2.13
C LEU A 70 -1.80 -2.57 1.37
N TRP A 71 -2.58 -3.62 1.47
CA TRP A 71 -3.88 -3.72 0.84
C TRP A 71 -4.85 -4.39 1.79
N ALA A 72 -6.14 -4.16 1.58
CA ALA A 72 -7.18 -4.78 2.39
C ALA A 72 -8.19 -5.51 1.52
N LYS A 73 -8.79 -6.54 2.10
CA LYS A 73 -9.93 -7.27 1.54
C LYS A 73 -11.05 -7.31 2.56
N ARG A 74 -12.29 -7.19 2.10
CA ARG A 74 -13.47 -7.34 2.93
C ARG A 74 -13.63 -8.78 3.43
N GLN A 75 -13.99 -8.90 4.71
CA GLN A 75 -14.29 -10.16 5.39
C GLN A 75 -15.50 -9.93 6.30
N ASP A 76 -16.66 -10.47 5.94
CA ASP A 76 -17.88 -10.54 6.77
C ASP A 76 -18.08 -9.38 7.77
N GLY A 77 -18.27 -8.16 7.26
CA GLY A 77 -18.52 -6.97 8.08
C GLY A 77 -17.26 -6.26 8.62
N SER A 78 -16.07 -6.74 8.26
CA SER A 78 -14.78 -6.14 8.60
C SER A 78 -13.85 -6.08 7.37
N VAL A 79 -12.67 -5.47 7.53
CA VAL A 79 -11.59 -5.52 6.53
C VAL A 79 -10.35 -6.18 7.12
N LYS A 80 -9.76 -7.09 6.37
CA LYS A 80 -8.46 -7.70 6.69
C LYS A 80 -7.36 -7.01 5.89
N TRP A 81 -6.36 -6.51 6.59
CA TRP A 81 -5.18 -5.90 5.97
C TRP A 81 -4.05 -6.91 5.77
N PHE A 82 -3.36 -6.73 4.66
CA PHE A 82 -2.17 -7.46 4.25
C PHE A 82 -1.03 -6.48 4.01
N CYS A 83 0.20 -6.98 4.08
CA CYS A 83 1.41 -6.20 3.89
C CYS A 83 2.47 -7.07 3.22
N GLY A 84 3.08 -6.55 2.16
CA GLY A 84 4.05 -7.34 1.41
C GLY A 84 4.72 -6.59 0.27
N GLN A 85 5.21 -7.39 -0.68
CA GLN A 85 5.73 -6.86 -1.93
C GLN A 85 4.65 -6.06 -2.66
N PRO A 86 5.03 -5.15 -3.58
CA PRO A 86 4.05 -4.25 -4.11
C PRO A 86 3.01 -4.97 -4.97
N VAL A 87 1.78 -4.47 -4.87
CA VAL A 87 0.61 -5.01 -5.57
C VAL A 87 -0.17 -3.89 -6.23
N THR A 88 -1.00 -4.25 -7.18
CA THR A 88 -1.95 -3.33 -7.84
C THR A 88 -3.36 -3.89 -7.74
N ARG A 89 -4.33 -2.99 -7.59
CA ARG A 89 -5.75 -3.28 -7.74
C ARG A 89 -6.26 -2.59 -9.00
N THR A 90 -6.89 -3.36 -9.88
CA THR A 90 -7.33 -2.87 -11.21
C THR A 90 -8.39 -1.78 -11.10
N ASP A 91 -9.32 -1.91 -10.16
CA ASP A 91 -10.43 -0.97 -9.98
C ASP A 91 -10.74 -0.74 -8.48
N ALA A 92 -11.26 0.43 -8.16
CA ALA A 92 -11.67 0.78 -6.80
C ALA A 92 -12.90 -0.02 -6.30
N ASP A 93 -13.74 -0.53 -7.22
CA ASP A 93 -14.99 -1.23 -6.95
C ASP A 93 -14.92 -2.72 -7.35
N THR A 94 -13.73 -3.34 -7.28
CA THR A 94 -13.59 -4.77 -7.55
C THR A 94 -14.37 -5.59 -6.52
N LYS A 95 -15.35 -6.38 -6.98
CA LYS A 95 -16.24 -7.18 -6.12
C LYS A 95 -15.52 -8.15 -5.17
N ASP A 96 -14.35 -8.63 -5.57
CA ASP A 96 -13.56 -9.61 -4.81
C ASP A 96 -12.35 -8.98 -4.10
N ASP A 97 -12.17 -7.66 -4.19
CA ASP A 97 -11.02 -6.89 -3.68
C ASP A 97 -9.64 -7.40 -4.13
N THR A 98 -9.61 -8.19 -5.20
CA THR A 98 -8.41 -8.89 -5.68
C THR A 98 -7.29 -7.92 -6.03
N VAL A 99 -6.07 -8.38 -5.76
CA VAL A 99 -4.85 -7.66 -6.12
C VAL A 99 -3.93 -8.57 -6.90
N THR A 100 -3.12 -7.99 -7.77
CA THR A 100 -2.08 -8.66 -8.54
C THR A 100 -0.72 -8.13 -8.15
N ALA A 101 0.33 -8.95 -8.31
CA ALA A 101 1.69 -8.45 -8.16
C ALA A 101 1.91 -7.25 -9.10
N ALA A 102 2.43 -6.15 -8.55
CA ALA A 102 2.74 -4.98 -9.34
C ALA A 102 3.90 -5.28 -10.29
N ASN A 103 3.83 -4.75 -11.50
CA ASN A 103 4.92 -4.86 -12.47
C ASN A 103 5.99 -3.78 -12.18
N ASP A 104 6.70 -3.89 -11.05
CA ASP A 104 7.73 -2.92 -10.63
C ASP A 104 9.08 -3.14 -11.33
N ALA A 105 9.06 -3.21 -12.66
CA ALA A 105 10.27 -3.26 -13.47
C ALA A 105 11.06 -1.92 -13.47
N GLY A 106 10.56 -0.86 -12.82
CA GLY A 106 11.20 0.46 -12.73
C GLY A 106 10.96 1.21 -11.41
N ASN A 107 11.94 2.05 -11.03
CA ASN A 107 12.11 2.75 -9.74
C ASN A 107 12.24 1.82 -8.51
N GLY A 108 13.41 1.20 -8.38
CA GLY A 108 13.85 0.47 -7.18
C GLY A 108 13.36 -0.98 -7.08
N GLY A 109 12.23 -1.30 -7.70
CA GLY A 109 11.65 -2.64 -7.66
C GLY A 109 11.08 -3.01 -6.28
N LYS A 110 10.80 -4.30 -6.11
CA LYS A 110 10.27 -4.87 -4.87
C LYS A 110 11.35 -5.03 -3.79
N ILE A 111 10.99 -4.72 -2.55
CA ILE A 111 11.82 -5.07 -1.39
C ILE A 111 11.94 -6.61 -1.34
N ASP A 112 13.17 -7.10 -1.15
CA ASP A 112 13.40 -8.53 -0.96
C ASP A 112 12.75 -8.98 0.34
N THR A 113 12.13 -10.17 0.34
CA THR A 113 11.38 -10.64 1.51
C THR A 113 12.26 -10.80 2.74
N LYS A 114 13.59 -10.99 2.60
CA LYS A 114 14.54 -10.99 3.73
C LYS A 114 14.58 -9.66 4.48
N HIS A 115 14.26 -8.56 3.81
CA HIS A 115 14.22 -7.21 4.39
C HIS A 115 12.83 -6.81 4.89
N LEU A 116 11.80 -7.56 4.54
CA LEU A 116 10.46 -7.33 5.08
C LEU A 116 10.36 -7.97 6.49
N PRO A 117 9.75 -7.29 7.46
CA PRO A 117 9.34 -7.91 8.72
C PRO A 117 8.48 -9.15 8.46
N SER A 118 8.48 -10.13 9.36
CA SER A 118 7.67 -11.35 9.22
C SER A 118 6.18 -11.05 9.05
N THR A 119 5.69 -9.98 9.66
CA THR A 119 4.30 -9.50 9.58
C THR A 119 3.99 -8.71 8.30
N CYS A 120 4.93 -8.61 7.35
CA CYS A 120 4.75 -7.91 6.08
C CYS A 120 5.33 -8.74 4.93
N ARG A 121 5.01 -10.03 4.89
CA ARG A 121 5.43 -10.97 3.83
C ARG A 121 4.23 -11.68 3.19
N ASP A 122 3.06 -11.08 3.26
CA ASP A 122 1.85 -11.62 2.64
C ASP A 122 2.03 -11.66 1.11
N LYS A 123 1.48 -12.71 0.49
CA LYS A 123 1.46 -12.83 -0.97
C LYS A 123 0.17 -12.23 -1.50
N HIS A 124 0.21 -11.70 -2.72
CA HIS A 124 -0.99 -11.23 -3.41
C HIS A 124 -2.04 -12.35 -3.63
N SER A 125 -1.62 -13.62 -3.58
CA SER A 125 -2.49 -14.81 -3.67
C SER A 125 -3.18 -15.15 -2.35
N ASP A 126 -2.77 -14.55 -1.24
CA ASP A 126 -3.37 -14.77 0.08
C ASP A 126 -4.64 -13.92 0.27
N THR A 127 -4.96 -13.10 -0.74
CA THR A 127 -6.19 -12.31 -0.86
C THR A 127 -7.29 -13.07 -1.55
#